data_AF-X0S9Z3-F1
#
_entry.id   AF-X0S9Z3-F1
#
_cell.length_a   1.000
_cell.length_b   1.000
_cell.length_c   1.000
_cell.angle_alpha   90.00
_cell.angle_beta   90.00
_cell.angle_gamma   90.00
#
_symmetry.space_group_name_H-M   'P 1'
#
loop_
_entity.id
_entity.type
_entity.pdbx_description
1 polymer ?
#
loop_
_entity_poly.entity_id
_entity_poly.type
_entity_poly.pdbx_seq_one_letter_code
_entity_poly.pdbx_strand_id
1 'polypeptide(L)'
;VTLKYKNGAWGTIDNSRKAVYGYDQRIEIFGSEGCIMVENKKPTGVIINGANDIRSDKPVFFFIERYREAYLAEMEEFINCIQEDTKPLVGGFDGKISVQMGYAAKESLIKGSFVKITK
;
A
#
# COMPACT_ATOMS: atom_id res chain seq x y z
N VAL A 1 6.45 0.38 11.25
CA VAL A 1 7.61 -0.47 10.87
C VAL A 1 8.57 0.37 10.05
N THR A 2 9.88 0.23 10.26
CA THR A 2 10.92 0.93 9.48
C THR A 2 11.82 -0.09 8.79
N LEU A 3 12.09 0.10 7.51
CA LEU A 3 12.85 -0.77 6.63
C LEU A 3 14.06 -0.01 6.08
N LYS A 4 15.17 -0.71 5.89
CA LYS A 4 16.34 -0.22 5.15
C LYS A 4 16.62 -1.14 3.97
N TYR A 5 16.52 -0.59 2.76
CA TYR A 5 16.76 -1.33 1.52
C TYR A 5 18.26 -1.51 1.26
N LYS A 6 18.61 -2.45 0.38
CA LYS A 6 20.02 -2.75 0.03
C LYS A 6 20.77 -1.53 -0.53
N ASN A 7 20.07 -0.65 -1.25
CA ASN A 7 20.61 0.59 -1.80
C ASN A 7 20.71 1.72 -0.76
N GLY A 8 20.35 1.48 0.50
CA GLY A 8 20.38 2.47 1.57
C GLY A 8 19.11 3.31 1.72
N ALA A 9 18.14 3.16 0.82
CA ALA A 9 16.85 3.83 0.95
C ALA A 9 16.11 3.36 2.22
N TRP A 10 15.31 4.26 2.79
CA TRP A 10 14.45 3.96 3.93
C TRP A 10 13.00 3.83 3.48
N GLY A 11 12.27 2.92 4.14
CA GLY A 11 10.83 2.79 3.98
C GLY A 11 10.15 2.74 5.34
N THR A 12 9.01 3.40 5.47
CA THR A 12 8.19 3.34 6.68
C THR A 12 6.81 2.80 6.32
N ILE A 13 6.26 1.97 7.19
CA ILE A 13 4.90 1.45 7.10
C ILE A 13 4.20 1.79 8.40
N ASP A 14 3.14 2.59 8.31
CA ASP A 14 2.26 2.91 9.42
C ASP A 14 0.93 2.18 9.27
N ASN A 15 0.52 1.46 10.31
CA ASN A 15 -0.71 0.69 10.32
C ASN A 15 -1.44 0.90 11.64
N SER A 16 -2.73 1.20 11.53
CA SER A 16 -3.67 1.23 12.65
C SER A 16 -4.87 0.35 12.34
N ARG A 17 -5.37 -0.36 13.36
CA ARG A 17 -6.64 -1.09 13.26
C ARG A 17 -7.87 -0.19 13.42
N LYS A 18 -7.68 1.08 13.76
CA LYS A 18 -8.75 2.05 13.93
C LYS A 18 -8.43 3.35 13.20
N ALA A 19 -9.18 3.59 12.13
CA ALA A 19 -9.23 4.86 11.41
C ALA A 19 -10.70 5.32 11.34
N VAL A 20 -11.10 6.22 12.24
CA VAL A 20 -12.50 6.69 12.36
C VAL A 20 -12.99 7.49 11.14
N TYR A 21 -12.07 7.78 10.23
CA TYR A 21 -12.29 8.55 9.03
C TYR A 21 -12.35 7.69 7.76
N GLY A 22 -12.26 6.36 7.84
CA GLY A 22 -12.40 5.46 6.67
C GLY A 22 -11.16 4.61 6.41
N TYR A 23 -11.07 4.06 5.20
CA TYR A 23 -9.97 3.16 4.81
C TYR A 23 -8.75 3.95 4.32
N ASP A 24 -7.83 4.25 5.24
CA ASP A 24 -6.60 4.99 4.95
C ASP A 24 -5.59 4.13 4.16
N GLN A 25 -5.31 4.51 2.91
CA GLN A 25 -4.35 3.88 2.01
C GLN A 25 -3.60 4.98 1.25
N ARG A 26 -2.39 5.29 1.71
CA ARG A 26 -1.53 6.32 1.12
C ARG A 26 -0.15 5.75 0.83
N ILE A 27 0.50 6.31 -0.19
CA ILE A 27 1.87 5.97 -0.56
C ILE A 27 2.60 7.29 -0.83
N GLU A 28 3.82 7.40 -0.34
CA GLU A 28 4.71 8.52 -0.59
C GLU A 28 6.09 7.99 -1.00
N ILE A 29 6.66 8.55 -2.07
CA ILE A 29 8.01 8.24 -2.53
C ILE A 29 8.76 9.57 -2.70
N PHE A 30 9.68 9.82 -1.77
CA PHE A 30 10.57 10.98 -1.80
C PHE A 30 11.94 10.60 -2.39
N GLY A 31 12.48 11.46 -3.26
CA GLY A 31 13.77 11.31 -3.91
C GLY A 31 14.48 12.66 -4.10
N SER A 32 15.68 12.65 -4.71
CA SER A 32 16.50 13.87 -4.88
C SER A 32 15.81 14.96 -5.68
N GLU A 33 14.96 14.58 -6.63
CA GLU A 33 14.28 15.49 -7.55
C GLU A 33 12.84 15.84 -7.13
N GLY A 34 12.37 15.36 -5.97
CA GLY A 34 11.03 15.66 -5.48
C GLY A 34 10.29 14.47 -4.89
N CYS A 35 8.96 14.53 -4.92
CA CYS A 35 8.09 13.59 -4.23
C CYS A 35 6.89 13.19 -5.10
N ILE A 36 6.51 11.91 -5.05
CA ILE A 36 5.26 11.38 -5.58
C ILE A 36 4.39 10.92 -4.42
N MET A 37 3.13 11.34 -4.41
CA MET A 37 2.15 10.97 -3.39
C MET A 37 0.89 10.40 -4.04
N VAL A 38 0.41 9.29 -3.48
CA VAL A 38 -0.91 8.73 -3.77
C VAL A 38 -1.76 8.92 -2.53
N GLU A 39 -2.75 9.80 -2.66
CA GLU A 39 -3.67 10.15 -1.59
C GLU A 39 -4.85 9.17 -1.47
N ASN A 40 -5.63 9.33 -0.41
CA ASN A 40 -6.84 8.53 -0.19
C ASN A 40 -7.89 8.72 -1.30
N LYS A 41 -8.44 7.60 -1.80
CA LYS A 41 -9.59 7.61 -2.73
C LYS A 41 -10.86 7.97 -1.94
N LYS A 42 -11.52 9.03 -2.38
CA LYS A 42 -12.85 9.44 -1.90
C LYS A 42 -13.93 9.01 -2.88
N PRO A 43 -15.18 8.79 -2.43
CA PRO A 43 -16.31 8.51 -3.32
C PRO A 43 -16.50 9.60 -4.38
N THR A 44 -16.29 10.87 -4.01
CA THR A 44 -16.38 12.01 -4.93
C THR A 44 -15.18 12.95 -4.78
N GLY A 45 -14.96 13.77 -5.82
CA GLY A 45 -14.03 14.91 -5.77
C GLY A 45 -14.65 16.18 -5.21
N VAL A 46 -15.87 16.12 -4.66
CA VAL A 46 -16.61 17.31 -4.23
C VAL A 46 -15.97 17.93 -3.00
N ILE A 47 -15.82 19.25 -3.04
CA ILE A 47 -15.38 20.07 -1.92
C ILE A 47 -16.41 21.18 -1.72
N ILE A 48 -16.90 21.30 -0.50
CA ILE A 48 -17.80 22.38 -0.09
C ILE A 48 -16.95 23.42 0.63
N ASN A 49 -16.89 24.64 0.07
CA ASN A 49 -16.23 25.79 0.69
C ASN A 49 -17.30 26.70 1.30
N GLY A 50 -17.47 26.63 2.63
CA GLY A 50 -18.42 27.44 3.38
C GLY A 50 -17.74 28.51 4.23
N ALA A 51 -18.54 29.43 4.79
CA ALA A 51 -18.03 30.50 5.65
C ALA A 51 -17.39 29.99 6.96
N ASN A 52 -17.83 28.81 7.43
CA ASN A 52 -17.39 28.24 8.71
C ASN A 52 -16.45 27.04 8.54
N ASP A 53 -16.54 26.34 7.40
CA ASP A 53 -15.79 25.11 7.18
C ASP A 53 -15.50 24.84 5.70
N ILE A 54 -14.50 23.99 5.49
CA ILE A 54 -14.29 23.28 4.24
C ILE A 54 -14.58 21.81 4.52
N ARG A 55 -15.46 21.20 3.72
CA ARG A 55 -15.89 19.81 3.87
C ARG A 55 -15.65 19.03 2.60
N SER A 56 -15.27 17.77 2.76
CA SER A 56 -15.20 16.80 1.67
C SER A 56 -15.53 15.41 2.19
N ASP A 57 -15.80 14.48 1.29
CA ASP A 57 -16.05 13.10 1.68
C ASP A 57 -14.87 12.50 2.45
N LYS A 58 -15.20 11.53 3.30
CA LYS A 58 -14.22 10.63 3.89
C LYS A 58 -13.66 9.69 2.80
N PRO A 59 -12.46 9.12 2.99
CA PRO A 59 -12.03 7.94 2.25
C PRO A 59 -13.12 6.87 2.20
N VAL A 60 -13.14 6.10 1.11
CA VAL A 60 -14.02 4.92 0.97
C VAL A 60 -13.88 3.99 2.18
N PHE A 61 -14.95 3.27 2.53
CA PHE A 61 -15.03 2.63 3.84
C PHE A 61 -14.20 1.36 3.94
N PHE A 62 -14.06 0.61 2.83
CA PHE A 62 -13.42 -0.70 2.86
C PHE A 62 -12.70 -1.05 1.56
N PHE A 63 -11.85 -2.08 1.62
CA PHE A 63 -11.01 -2.50 0.51
C PHE A 63 -11.81 -2.92 -0.74
N ILE A 64 -13.02 -3.47 -0.56
CA ILE A 64 -13.88 -3.90 -1.67
C ILE A 64 -14.24 -2.72 -2.57
N GLU A 65 -14.64 -1.59 -1.98
CA GLU A 65 -14.95 -0.36 -2.72
C GLU A 65 -13.67 0.29 -3.27
N ARG A 66 -12.60 0.31 -2.45
CA ARG A 66 -11.33 0.94 -2.79
C ARG A 66 -10.63 0.30 -3.98
N TYR A 67 -10.67 -1.03 -4.05
CA TYR A 67 -9.89 -1.85 -4.97
C TYR A 67 -10.75 -2.58 -6.00
N ARG A 68 -12.04 -2.25 -6.15
CA ARG A 68 -12.90 -2.85 -7.19
C ARG A 68 -12.25 -2.87 -8.57
N GLU A 69 -11.70 -1.74 -9.01
CA GLU A 69 -11.00 -1.62 -10.31
C GLU A 69 -9.72 -2.46 -10.34
N ALA A 70 -8.98 -2.53 -9.23
CA ALA A 70 -7.77 -3.36 -9.12
C ALA A 70 -8.09 -4.86 -9.18
N TYR A 71 -9.17 -5.31 -8.52
CA TYR A 71 -9.63 -6.70 -8.58
C TYR A 71 -10.08 -7.12 -9.98
N LEU A 72 -10.69 -6.21 -10.75
CA LEU A 72 -11.03 -6.47 -12.14
C LEU A 72 -9.76 -6.56 -13.00
N ALA A 73 -8.84 -5.61 -12.84
CA ALA A 73 -7.59 -5.58 -13.60
C ALA A 73 -6.68 -6.78 -13.31
N GLU A 74 -6.56 -7.21 -12.05
CA GLU A 74 -5.74 -8.40 -11.72
C GLU A 74 -6.34 -9.68 -12.31
N MET A 75 -7.66 -9.79 -12.38
CA MET A 75 -8.34 -10.94 -12.96
C MET A 75 -8.18 -10.97 -14.49
N GLU A 76 -8.31 -9.81 -15.13
CA GLU A 76 -8.03 -9.65 -16.55
C GLU A 76 -6.58 -10.02 -16.88
N GLU A 77 -5.61 -9.51 -16.12
CA GLU A 77 -4.20 -9.84 -16.29
C GLU A 77 -3.92 -11.34 -16.12
N PHE A 78 -4.55 -11.98 -15.12
CA PHE A 78 -4.43 -13.42 -14.92
C PHE A 78 -4.96 -14.22 -16.12
N ILE A 79 -6.13 -13.84 -16.65
CA ILE A 79 -6.71 -14.47 -17.83
C ILE A 79 -5.80 -14.27 -19.05
N ASN A 80 -5.29 -13.06 -19.26
CA ASN A 80 -4.37 -12.74 -20.36
C ASN A 80 -3.08 -13.57 -20.26
N CYS A 81 -2.51 -13.72 -19.07
CA CYS A 81 -1.33 -14.56 -18.86
C CYS A 81 -1.57 -16.01 -19.30
N ILE A 82 -2.76 -16.55 -19.03
CA ILE A 82 -3.14 -17.91 -19.46
C ILE A 82 -3.30 -17.98 -20.97
N GLN A 83 -4.01 -17.03 -21.58
CA GLN A 83 -4.32 -17.04 -23.02
C GLN A 83 -3.06 -16.90 -23.87
N GLU A 84 -2.14 -16.04 -23.45
CA GLU A 84 -0.92 -15.69 -24.19
C GLU A 84 0.29 -16.54 -23.79
N ASP A 85 0.13 -17.50 -22.86
CA ASP A 85 1.21 -18.31 -22.28
C ASP A 85 2.38 -17.44 -21.75
N THR A 86 2.03 -16.38 -21.02
CA THR A 86 2.99 -15.46 -20.42
C THR A 86 3.01 -15.59 -18.90
N LYS A 87 4.10 -15.11 -18.28
CA LYS A 87 4.25 -15.14 -16.82
C LYS A 87 3.60 -13.91 -16.20
N PRO A 88 2.83 -14.06 -15.12
CA PRO A 88 2.31 -12.91 -14.40
C PRO A 88 3.45 -12.08 -13.78
N LEU A 89 3.22 -10.77 -13.67
CA LEU A 89 4.17 -9.83 -13.08
C LEU A 89 4.49 -10.12 -11.61
N VAL A 90 3.54 -10.75 -10.90
CA VAL A 90 3.67 -11.13 -9.49
C VAL A 90 3.64 -12.65 -9.38
N GLY A 91 4.68 -13.22 -8.76
CA GLY A 91 4.83 -14.67 -8.61
C GLY A 91 4.89 -15.13 -7.16
N GLY A 92 5.12 -16.44 -6.98
CA GLY A 92 5.22 -17.04 -5.64
C GLY A 92 6.34 -16.45 -4.76
N PHE A 93 7.41 -15.93 -5.38
CA PHE A 93 8.49 -15.27 -4.66
C PHE A 93 8.02 -13.97 -3.98
N ASP A 94 7.20 -13.17 -4.64
CA ASP A 94 6.68 -11.90 -4.11
C ASP A 94 5.76 -12.14 -2.90
N GLY A 95 4.97 -13.22 -2.95
CA GLY A 95 4.20 -13.70 -1.80
C GLY A 95 5.09 -14.15 -0.64
N LYS A 96 6.10 -14.99 -0.93
CA LYS A 96 7.04 -15.51 0.08
C LYS A 96 7.79 -14.38 0.80
N ILE A 97 8.38 -13.44 0.06
CA ILE A 97 9.21 -12.40 0.66
C ILE A 97 8.39 -11.46 1.55
N SER A 98 7.15 -11.16 1.15
CA SER A 98 6.21 -10.34 1.94
C SER A 98 5.91 -10.97 3.31
N VAL A 99 5.70 -12.28 3.33
CA VAL A 99 5.48 -13.03 4.59
C VAL A 99 6.75 -13.07 5.45
N GLN A 100 7.92 -13.30 4.84
CA GLN A 100 9.20 -13.26 5.55
C GLN A 100 9.46 -11.88 6.18
N MET A 101 9.13 -10.79 5.48
CA MET A 101 9.20 -9.43 6.02
C MET A 101 8.28 -9.24 7.24
N GLY A 102 7.07 -9.78 7.20
CA GLY A 102 6.15 -9.77 8.34
C GLY A 102 6.70 -10.49 9.57
N TYR A 103 7.28 -11.68 9.39
CA TYR A 103 7.95 -12.41 10.48
C TYR A 103 9.17 -11.65 11.02
N ALA A 104 10.01 -11.09 10.15
CA ALA A 104 11.16 -10.29 10.56
C ALA A 104 10.75 -9.03 11.32
N ALA A 105 9.65 -8.38 10.95
CA ALA A 105 9.12 -7.23 11.68
C ALA A 105 8.64 -7.64 13.09
N LYS A 106 7.97 -8.80 13.22
CA LYS A 106 7.59 -9.35 14.53
C LYS A 106 8.81 -9.69 15.39
N GLU A 107 9.82 -10.31 14.80
CA GLU A 107 11.08 -10.63 15.50
C GLU A 107 11.82 -9.36 15.94
N SER A 108 11.88 -8.36 15.07
CA SER A 108 12.48 -7.05 15.37
C SER A 108 11.78 -6.35 16.53
N LEU A 109 10.45 -6.40 16.59
CA LEU A 109 9.66 -5.89 17.69
C LEU A 109 10.04 -6.55 19.03
N ILE A 110 10.21 -7.89 19.03
CA ILE A 110 10.57 -8.64 20.23
C ILE A 110 12.01 -8.35 20.66
N LYS A 111 12.95 -8.27 19.70
CA LYS A 111 14.38 -8.05 19.97
C LYS A 111 14.75 -6.60 20.27
N GLY A 112 13.92 -5.64 19.86
CA GLY A 112 14.24 -4.21 19.91
C GLY A 112 15.39 -3.80 18.97
N SER A 113 15.67 -4.59 17.93
CA SER A 113 16.76 -4.32 16.97
C SER A 113 16.39 -4.73 15.55
N PHE A 114 17.12 -4.22 14.56
CA PHE A 114 16.89 -4.56 13.14
C PHE A 114 17.16 -6.05 12.88
N VAL A 115 16.25 -6.69 12.14
CA VAL A 115 16.40 -8.07 11.65
C VAL A 115 16.71 -8.03 10.16
N LYS A 116 17.83 -8.66 9.77
CA LYS A 116 18.24 -8.74 8.37
C LYS A 116 17.44 -9.83 7.65
N ILE A 117 16.89 -9.49 6.49
CA ILE A 117 16.21 -10.43 5.61
C ILE A 117 17.18 -10.89 4.53
N THR A 118 17.34 -12.21 4.39
CA THR A 118 18.15 -12.83 3.34
C THR A 118 17.23 -13.41 2.26
N LYS A 119 17.62 -13.27 1.00
CA LYS A 119 16.95 -13.92 -0.14
C LYS A 119 17.08 -15.44 -0.05
#